data_AF-A0A970RAP6-F1
#
_entry.id   AF-A0A970RAP6-F1
#
_cell.length_a   1.000
_cell.length_b   1.000
_cell.length_c   1.000
_cell.angle_alpha   90.00
_cell.angle_beta   90.00
_cell.angle_gamma   90.00
#
_symmetry.space_group_name_H-M   'P 1'
#
loop_
_entity.id
_entity.type
_entity.pdbx_description
1 polymer ?
#
loop_
_entity_poly.entity_id
_entity_poly.type
_entity_poly.pdbx_seq_one_letter_code
_entity_poly.pdbx_strand_id
1 'polypeptide(L)'
;MIINMIIINKILDFSAINAFTTSVAIVGYVIVFLVLLLLTLVYNLIPKIIAFNVRRRRKKQGKCDDCEIADTEGDVTAAITMALYMHLNEIHDEDSNGITIRRVSKQYSPWSSKIYATNPFVRI
;
A
#
# COMPACT_ATOMS: atom_id res chain seq x y z
N MET A 1 7.69 7.50 -55.87
CA MET A 1 8.77 6.55 -55.58
C MET A 1 10.12 7.25 -55.39
N ILE A 2 10.57 8.08 -56.34
CA ILE A 2 11.87 8.78 -56.30
C ILE A 2 11.99 9.77 -55.11
N ILE A 3 10.93 10.51 -54.79
CA ILE A 3 10.91 11.45 -53.65
C ILE A 3 11.14 10.73 -52.31
N ASN A 4 10.55 9.55 -52.13
CA ASN A 4 10.70 8.77 -50.91
C ASN A 4 12.14 8.26 -50.75
N MET A 5 12.77 7.86 -51.86
CA MET A 5 14.16 7.41 -51.89
C MET A 5 15.15 8.54 -51.56
N ILE A 6 14.88 9.77 -52.01
CA ILE A 6 15.71 10.95 -51.69
C ILE A 6 15.56 11.32 -50.21
N ILE A 7 14.34 11.28 -49.67
CA ILE A 7 14.07 11.55 -48.25
C ILE A 7 14.80 10.53 -47.38
N ILE A 8 14.72 9.24 -47.71
CA ILE A 8 15.40 8.17 -46.97
C ILE A 8 16.93 8.37 -46.97
N ASN A 9 17.52 8.72 -48.13
CA ASN A 9 18.95 8.95 -48.21
C ASN A 9 19.39 10.13 -47.34
N LYS A 10 18.61 11.22 -47.34
CA LYS A 10 18.93 12.42 -46.55
C LYS A 10 18.79 12.22 -45.03
N ILE A 11 17.91 11.31 -44.61
CA ILE A 11 17.74 10.93 -43.20
C ILE A 11 18.90 10.04 -42.74
N LEU A 12 19.46 9.23 -43.65
CA LEU A 12 20.56 8.31 -43.40
C LEU A 12 21.91 8.87 -43.89
N ASP A 13 22.08 10.19 -43.91
CA ASP A 13 23.35 10.82 -44.29
C ASP A 13 24.38 10.68 -43.16
N PHE A 14 25.03 9.51 -43.09
CA PHE A 14 26.12 9.22 -42.15
C PHE A 14 27.37 10.10 -42.35
N SER A 15 27.44 10.81 -43.48
CA SER A 15 28.50 11.77 -43.81
C SER A 15 28.55 12.97 -42.85
N ALA A 16 27.41 13.33 -42.24
CA ALA A 16 27.32 14.44 -41.27
C ALA A 16 27.71 14.02 -39.84
N ILE A 17 28.09 12.76 -39.61
CA ILE A 17 28.44 12.26 -38.28
C ILE A 17 29.87 12.64 -37.95
N ASN A 18 30.00 13.70 -37.17
CA ASN A 18 31.28 14.13 -36.62
C ASN A 18 31.64 13.33 -35.36
N ALA A 19 32.94 13.31 -35.02
CA ALA A 19 33.44 12.70 -33.79
C ALA A 19 32.73 13.26 -32.54
N PHE A 20 32.40 14.55 -32.55
CA PHE A 20 31.65 15.20 -31.49
C PHE A 20 30.22 14.62 -31.33
N THR A 21 29.45 14.55 -32.42
CA THR A 21 28.08 13.99 -32.40
C THR A 21 28.06 12.55 -31.89
N THR A 22 29.06 11.76 -32.29
CA THR A 22 29.22 10.36 -31.84
C THR A 22 29.51 10.28 -30.34
N SER A 23 30.41 11.14 -29.83
CA SER A 23 30.77 11.18 -28.41
C SER A 23 29.57 11.54 -27.51
N VAL A 24 28.78 12.54 -27.90
CA VAL A 24 27.58 12.96 -27.17
C VAL A 24 26.53 11.84 -27.13
N ALA A 25 26.31 11.13 -28.24
CA ALA A 25 25.39 10.00 -28.28
C ALA A 25 25.83 8.86 -27.35
N ILE A 26 27.12 8.47 -27.40
CA ILE A 26 27.67 7.41 -26.55
C ILE A 26 27.53 7.77 -25.06
N VAL A 27 27.91 8.99 -24.69
CA VAL A 27 27.80 9.47 -23.30
C VAL A 27 26.34 9.47 -22.85
N GLY A 28 25.41 9.90 -23.70
CA GLY A 28 23.98 9.85 -23.42
C GLY A 28 23.47 8.44 -23.11
N TYR A 29 23.79 7.46 -23.95
CA TYR A 29 23.39 6.07 -23.72
C TYR A 29 24.00 5.49 -22.44
N VAL A 30 25.28 5.79 -22.17
CA VAL A 30 25.98 5.30 -20.98
C VAL A 30 25.35 5.87 -19.70
N ILE A 31 25.01 7.15 -19.67
CA ILE A 31 24.37 7.78 -18.51
C ILE A 31 22.99 7.17 -18.26
N VAL A 32 22.16 7.03 -19.30
CA VAL A 32 20.83 6.42 -19.16
C VAL A 32 20.94 4.98 -18.64
N PHE A 33 21.87 4.20 -19.19
CA PHE A 33 22.13 2.84 -18.73
C PHE A 33 22.57 2.81 -17.26
N LEU A 34 23.48 3.70 -16.85
CA LEU A 34 23.92 3.83 -15.46
C LEU A 34 22.78 4.21 -14.51
N VAL A 35 21.93 5.16 -14.90
CA VAL A 35 20.78 5.59 -14.09
C VAL A 35 19.80 4.42 -13.89
N LEU A 36 19.47 3.68 -14.95
CA LEU A 36 18.61 2.51 -14.87
C LEU A 36 19.23 1.42 -13.98
N LEU A 37 20.53 1.13 -14.16
CA LEU A 37 21.24 0.14 -13.35
C LEU A 37 21.23 0.54 -11.87
N LEU A 38 21.55 1.79 -11.53
CA LEU A 38 21.56 2.29 -10.17
C LEU A 38 20.15 2.22 -9.55
N LEU A 39 19.12 2.61 -10.30
CA LEU A 39 17.73 2.54 -9.85
C LEU A 39 17.31 1.11 -9.53
N THR A 40 17.61 0.14 -10.40
CA THR A 40 17.32 -1.27 -10.13
C THR A 40 18.09 -1.81 -8.92
N LEU A 41 19.33 -1.35 -8.69
CA LEU A 41 20.12 -1.73 -7.52
C LEU A 41 19.48 -1.23 -6.23
N VAL A 42 19.06 0.04 -6.20
CA VAL A 42 18.38 0.64 -5.03
C VAL A 42 17.09 -0.11 -4.71
N TYR A 43 16.25 -0.38 -5.71
CA TYR A 43 15.01 -1.14 -5.51
C TYR A 43 15.25 -2.55 -4.98
N ASN A 44 16.34 -3.21 -5.37
CA ASN A 44 16.69 -4.54 -4.86
C ASN A 44 17.34 -4.50 -3.46
N LEU A 45 17.95 -3.37 -3.07
CA LEU A 45 18.62 -3.23 -1.77
C LEU A 45 17.65 -2.89 -0.64
N ILE A 46 16.63 -2.07 -0.91
CA ILE A 46 15.58 -1.70 0.05
C ILE A 46 14.93 -2.92 0.73
N PRO A 47 14.36 -3.92 0.01
CA PRO A 47 13.71 -5.07 0.65
C PRO A 47 14.72 -5.93 1.41
N LYS A 48 15.96 -6.06 0.91
CA LYS A 48 17.03 -6.80 1.62
C LYS A 48 17.39 -6.14 2.95
N ILE A 49 17.50 -4.81 2.99
CA ILE A 49 17.78 -4.05 4.22
C ILE A 49 16.61 -4.19 5.21
N ILE A 50 15.38 -4.06 4.74
CA ILE A 50 14.17 -4.20 5.57
C ILE A 50 14.09 -5.61 6.15
N ALA A 51 14.21 -6.65 5.32
CA ALA A 51 14.18 -8.04 5.75
C ALA A 51 15.29 -8.35 6.78
N PHE A 52 16.49 -7.83 6.56
CA PHE A 52 17.61 -7.99 7.49
C PHE A 52 17.36 -7.31 8.84
N ASN A 53 16.81 -6.10 8.84
CA ASN A 53 16.50 -5.37 10.08
C ASN A 53 15.34 -6.00 10.85
N VAL A 54 14.30 -6.46 10.14
CA VAL A 54 13.17 -7.20 10.73
C VAL A 54 13.66 -8.50 11.37
N ARG A 55 14.51 -9.27 10.69
CA ARG A 55 15.10 -10.50 11.23
C ARG A 55 15.92 -10.23 12.50
N ARG A 56 16.69 -9.14 12.53
CA ARG A 56 17.44 -8.72 13.73
C ARG A 56 16.53 -8.32 14.89
N ARG A 57 15.41 -7.65 14.64
CA ARG A 57 14.45 -7.27 15.69
C ARG A 57 13.67 -8.48 16.24
N ARG A 58 13.30 -9.44 15.38
CA ARG A 58 12.61 -10.68 15.81
C ARG A 58 13.48 -11.55 16.72
N LYS A 59 14.78 -11.69 16.41
CA LYS A 59 15.74 -12.39 17.29
C LYS A 59 15.87 -11.78 18.68
N LYS A 60 15.72 -10.45 18.80
CA LYS A 60 15.76 -9.76 20.10
C LYS A 60 14.47 -9.90 20.92
N GLN A 61 13.35 -10.28 20.27
CA GLN A 61 12.04 -10.42 20.91
C GLN A 61 11.69 -11.87 21.30
N GLY A 62 12.62 -12.82 21.13
CA GLY A 62 12.49 -14.19 21.67
C GLY A 62 11.36 -15.04 21.08
N LYS A 63 10.76 -14.63 19.95
CA LYS A 63 9.70 -15.40 19.28
C LYS A 63 10.32 -16.36 18.26
N CYS A 64 10.35 -17.64 18.65
CA CYS A 64 10.51 -18.89 17.92
C CYS A 64 11.38 -18.89 16.64
N ASP A 65 12.46 -19.68 16.69
CA ASP A 65 13.32 -20.04 15.55
C ASP A 65 12.65 -20.94 14.50
N ASP A 66 11.40 -21.36 14.73
CA ASP A 66 10.68 -22.35 13.91
C ASP A 66 9.43 -21.79 13.21
N CYS A 67 9.21 -20.47 13.27
CA CYS A 67 8.38 -19.85 12.25
C CYS A 67 9.23 -19.75 11.00
N GLU A 68 9.31 -20.86 10.26
CA GLU A 68 9.64 -20.85 8.85
C GLU A 68 8.71 -19.81 8.23
N ILE A 69 9.21 -18.59 8.05
CA ILE A 69 8.56 -17.60 7.22
C ILE A 69 8.76 -18.21 5.85
N ALA A 70 7.84 -19.13 5.49
CA ALA A 70 7.70 -19.58 4.13
C ALA A 70 7.70 -18.29 3.32
N ASP A 71 8.65 -18.18 2.40
CA ASP A 71 8.75 -17.07 1.46
C ASP A 71 7.57 -17.22 0.49
N THR A 72 6.36 -17.11 1.03
CA THR A 72 5.11 -17.25 0.31
C THR A 72 4.96 -15.98 -0.50
N GLU A 73 4.72 -16.15 -1.79
CA GLU A 73 4.45 -15.04 -2.69
C GLU A 73 3.43 -14.08 -2.08
N GLY A 74 3.68 -12.79 -2.26
CA GLY A 74 2.81 -11.73 -1.75
C GLY A 74 1.37 -11.92 -2.20
N ASP A 75 1.17 -12.49 -3.38
CA ASP A 75 -0.14 -12.79 -3.97
C ASP A 75 -0.91 -13.83 -3.15
N VAL A 76 -0.25 -14.90 -2.72
CA VAL A 76 -0.86 -15.95 -1.88
C VAL A 76 -1.24 -15.37 -0.52
N THR A 77 -0.33 -14.57 0.06
CA THR A 77 -0.59 -13.90 1.34
C THR A 77 -1.76 -12.92 1.23
N ALA A 78 -1.85 -12.16 0.14
CA ALA A 78 -2.95 -11.24 -0.14
C ALA A 78 -4.27 -11.97 -0.35
N ALA A 79 -4.27 -13.09 -1.10
CA ALA A 79 -5.45 -13.92 -1.33
C ALA A 79 -5.98 -14.51 -0.02
N ILE A 80 -5.11 -15.07 0.82
CA ILE A 80 -5.48 -15.59 2.15
C ILE A 80 -6.05 -14.46 3.03
N THR A 81 -5.40 -13.30 3.05
CA THR A 81 -5.85 -12.15 3.84
C THR A 81 -7.21 -11.65 3.36
N MET A 82 -7.45 -11.62 2.04
CA MET A 82 -8.72 -11.22 1.45
C MET A 82 -9.83 -12.21 1.78
N ALA A 83 -9.56 -13.52 1.67
CA ALA A 83 -10.52 -14.56 2.04
C ALA A 83 -10.89 -14.47 3.52
N LEU A 84 -9.90 -14.25 4.40
CA LEU A 84 -10.12 -14.06 5.83
C LEU A 84 -10.95 -12.79 6.10
N TYR A 85 -10.63 -11.68 5.42
CA TYR A 85 -11.38 -10.43 5.53
C TYR A 85 -12.84 -10.61 5.15
N MET A 86 -13.12 -11.24 4.00
CA MET A 86 -14.50 -11.53 3.57
C MET A 86 -15.23 -12.40 4.58
N HIS A 87 -14.60 -13.47 5.07
CA HIS A 87 -15.20 -14.38 6.03
C HIS A 87 -15.52 -13.69 7.37
N LEU A 88 -14.61 -12.85 7.87
CA LEU A 88 -14.82 -12.11 9.11
C LEU A 88 -15.86 -10.99 8.95
N ASN A 89 -15.92 -10.37 7.77
CA ASN A 89 -16.90 -9.32 7.47
C ASN A 89 -18.33 -9.88 7.33
N GLU A 90 -18.48 -11.12 6.87
CA GLU A 90 -19.79 -11.80 6.76
C GLU A 90 -20.39 -12.18 8.13
N ILE A 91 -19.56 -12.31 9.18
CA ILE A 91 -20.01 -12.68 10.53
C ILE A 91 -20.41 -11.46 11.38
N HIS A 92 -20.01 -10.25 10.98
CA HIS A 92 -20.48 -9.03 11.62
C HIS A 92 -21.80 -8.61 10.94
N ASP A 93 -22.91 -8.67 11.65
CA ASP A 93 -24.14 -8.03 11.20
C ASP A 93 -23.84 -6.55 10.91
N GLU A 94 -24.27 -6.02 9.76
CA GLU A 94 -24.18 -4.59 9.50
C GLU A 94 -24.98 -3.86 10.58
N ASP A 95 -24.29 -3.43 11.63
CA ASP A 95 -24.86 -2.63 12.70
C ASP A 95 -25.52 -1.43 12.02
N SER A 96 -26.86 -1.43 12.00
CA SER A 96 -27.61 -0.32 11.44
C SER A 96 -27.25 0.92 12.26
N ASN A 97 -26.41 1.80 11.71
CA ASN A 97 -25.96 3.05 12.34
C ASN A 97 -27.11 4.06 12.61
N GLY A 98 -28.36 3.62 12.55
CA GLY A 98 -29.53 4.36 12.97
C GLY A 98 -29.75 4.20 14.47
N ILE A 99 -29.29 5.19 15.25
CA ILE A 99 -29.70 5.33 16.66
C ILE A 99 -31.19 5.73 16.67
N THR A 100 -32.10 4.78 16.48
CA THR A 100 -33.54 5.02 16.58
C THR A 100 -33.92 5.04 18.05
N ILE A 101 -33.69 6.19 18.70
CA ILE A 101 -34.21 6.48 20.03
C ILE A 101 -35.74 6.53 19.92
N ARG A 102 -36.39 5.37 20.07
CA ARG A 102 -37.82 5.30 20.33
C ARG A 102 -38.02 5.97 21.68
N ARG A 103 -38.56 7.19 21.68
CA ARG A 103 -39.01 7.85 22.90
C ARG A 103 -40.23 7.10 23.41
N VAL A 104 -40.02 6.02 24.16
CA VAL A 104 -41.03 5.48 25.05
C VAL A 104 -41.32 6.59 26.05
N SER A 105 -42.55 7.13 26.03
CA SER A 105 -43.06 7.86 27.17
C SER A 105 -42.88 6.93 28.38
N LYS A 106 -42.31 7.45 29.47
CA LYS A 106 -41.93 6.65 30.64
C LYS A 106 -43.12 5.82 31.14
N GLN A 107 -43.28 4.58 30.67
CA GLN A 107 -44.06 3.57 31.36
C GLN A 107 -43.10 2.95 32.36
N TYR A 108 -43.23 3.42 33.59
CA TYR A 108 -42.55 2.93 34.79
C TYR A 108 -42.33 1.42 34.73
N SER A 109 -41.12 0.93 35.00
CA SER A 109 -40.93 -0.52 35.16
C SER A 109 -41.53 -0.96 36.51
N PRO A 110 -42.24 -2.10 36.56
CA PRO A 110 -43.02 -2.50 37.74
C PRO A 110 -42.17 -3.03 38.91
N TRP A 111 -40.83 -2.96 38.84
CA TRP A 111 -39.97 -3.56 39.86
C TRP A 111 -39.08 -2.59 40.65
N SER A 112 -39.15 -1.27 40.40
CA SER A 112 -38.73 -0.26 41.38
C SER A 112 -39.16 1.14 40.94
N SER A 113 -40.32 1.60 41.42
CA SER A 113 -40.77 2.98 41.18
C SER A 113 -40.17 3.91 42.25
N LYS A 114 -38.92 4.33 42.09
CA LYS A 114 -38.34 5.40 42.92
C LYS A 114 -38.79 6.79 42.44
N ILE A 115 -40.11 7.01 42.44
CA ILE A 115 -40.78 8.27 42.09
C ILE A 115 -40.84 9.29 43.24
N TYR A 116 -40.16 9.01 44.35
CA TYR A 116 -39.96 9.99 45.43
C TYR A 116 -38.49 10.42 45.47
N ALA A 117 -38.10 11.22 44.48
CA ALA A 117 -37.00 12.17 44.66
C ALA A 117 -37.63 13.56 44.79
N THR A 118 -38.36 13.75 45.89
CA THR A 118 -38.86 15.04 46.34
C THR A 118 -37.67 15.91 46.73
N ASN A 119 -37.13 16.68 45.77
CA ASN A 119 -36.76 18.08 46.00
C ASN A 119 -36.37 18.81 44.69
N PRO A 120 -37.19 19.73 44.17
CA PRO A 120 -36.71 20.75 43.25
C PRO A 120 -36.13 21.90 44.09
N PHE A 121 -34.89 21.75 44.58
CA PHE A 121 -34.14 22.91 45.04
C PHE A 121 -33.60 23.65 43.82
N VAL A 122 -34.42 24.54 43.27
CA VAL A 122 -33.96 25.63 42.40
C VAL A 122 -33.50 26.77 43.32
N ARG A 123 -32.21 27.11 43.28
CA ARG A 123 -31.70 28.40 43.74
C ARG A 123 -31.15 29.15 42.52
N ILE A 124 -31.84 30.25 42.23
CA ILE A 124 -31.44 31.49 41.52
C ILE A 124 -30.61 31.27 40.25
#